data_AF-A0A950FFI4-F1
#
_entry.id   AF-A0A950FFI4-F1
#
_cell.length_a   1.000
_cell.length_b   1.000
_cell.length_c   1.000
_cell.angle_alpha   90.00
_cell.angle_beta   90.00
_cell.angle_gamma   90.00
#
_symmetry.space_group_name_H-M   'P 1'
#
loop_
_entity.id
_entity.type
_entity.pdbx_description
1 polymer ?
#
loop_
_entity_poly.entity_id
_entity_poly.type
_entity_poly.pdbx_seq_one_letter_code
_entity_poly.pdbx_strand_id
1 'polypeptide(L)'
;MQTADVVLSAIRKRGTEGKPLQRVYRQLFNRHLYLLAYGRIYRNAGATTPGPDKETVDGMSLERIEKIINLLKSERYVWKPARRVCIEKKHSTKKRPLGIPTVSA
;
A
#
# COMPACT_ATOMS: atom_id res chain seq x y z
N MET A 1 -15.42 -7.95 10.11
CA MET A 1 -13.99 -8.04 10.49
C MET A 1 -13.71 -7.04 11.59
N GLN A 2 -12.70 -7.27 12.43
CA GLN A 2 -12.30 -6.30 13.46
C GLN A 2 -11.80 -4.99 12.83
N THR A 3 -11.87 -3.88 13.56
CA THR A 3 -11.34 -2.59 13.09
C THR A 3 -9.84 -2.63 12.89
N ALA A 4 -9.30 -1.68 12.12
CA ALA A 4 -7.87 -1.60 11.85
C ALA A 4 -7.04 -1.48 13.14
N ASP A 5 -7.48 -0.67 14.10
CA ASP A 5 -6.78 -0.45 15.37
C ASP A 5 -6.69 -1.71 16.22
N VAL A 6 -7.76 -2.50 16.27
CA VAL A 6 -7.77 -3.79 16.98
C VAL A 6 -6.81 -4.78 16.32
N VAL A 7 -6.81 -4.86 14.98
CA VAL A 7 -5.89 -5.74 14.25
C VAL A 7 -4.43 -5.31 14.44
N LEU A 8 -4.14 -4.02 14.30
CA LEU A 8 -2.78 -3.48 14.43
C LEU A 8 -2.25 -3.59 15.87
N SER A 9 -3.10 -3.35 16.88
CA SER A 9 -2.71 -3.53 18.28
C SER A 9 -2.41 -5.00 18.62
N ALA A 10 -3.19 -5.95 18.09
CA ALA A 10 -2.91 -7.37 18.22
C ALA A 10 -1.60 -7.79 17.53
N ILE A 11 -1.33 -7.26 16.33
CA ILE A 11 -0.06 -7.47 15.61
C ILE A 11 1.11 -6.94 16.45
N ARG A 12 1.00 -5.71 16.98
CA ARG A 12 2.02 -5.09 17.81
C ARG A 12 2.29 -5.91 19.07
N LYS A 13 1.25 -6.33 19.79
CA LYS A 13 1.36 -7.14 21.00
C LYS A 13 2.08 -8.46 20.75
N ARG A 14 1.75 -9.17 19.67
CA ARG A 14 2.44 -10.43 19.32
C ARG A 14 3.90 -10.19 18.96
N GLY A 15 4.20 -9.10 18.24
CA GLY A 15 5.57 -8.69 17.92
C GLY A 15 6.40 -8.42 19.18
N THR A 16 5.85 -7.69 20.17
CA THR A 16 6.53 -7.43 21.45
C THR A 16 6.74 -8.69 22.28
N GLU A 17 5.86 -9.68 22.16
CA GLU A 17 5.97 -10.98 22.84
C GLU A 17 6.87 -11.98 22.09
N GLY A 18 7.44 -11.61 20.93
CA GLY A 18 8.23 -12.51 20.09
C GLY A 18 7.44 -13.66 19.48
N LYS A 19 6.11 -13.58 19.47
CA LYS A 19 5.23 -14.64 18.97
C LYS A 19 5.00 -14.50 17.47
N PRO A 20 5.03 -15.60 16.70
CA PRO A 20 4.76 -15.53 15.26
C PRO A 20 3.33 -15.05 15.01
N LEU A 21 3.16 -14.30 13.91
CA LEU A 21 1.85 -13.96 13.37
C LEU A 21 1.35 -15.10 12.50
N GLN A 22 0.10 -15.50 12.70
CA GLN A 22 -0.53 -16.56 11.91
C GLN A 22 -1.75 -16.01 11.17
N ARG A 23 -2.05 -16.58 10.00
CA ARG A 23 -3.22 -16.21 9.19
C ARG A 23 -3.27 -14.70 8.94
N VAL A 24 -2.15 -14.11 8.52
CA VAL A 24 -2.05 -12.68 8.21
C VAL A 24 -2.70 -12.36 6.87
N TYR A 25 -2.66 -13.30 5.91
CA TYR A 25 -3.22 -13.11 4.57
C TYR A 25 -4.69 -12.69 4.57
N ARG A 26 -5.53 -13.31 5.42
CA ARG A 26 -6.95 -12.92 5.55
C ARG A 26 -7.14 -11.48 6.02
N GLN A 27 -6.13 -10.84 6.64
CA GLN A 27 -6.21 -9.43 7.02
C GLN A 27 -6.16 -8.52 5.79
N LEU A 28 -5.60 -8.98 4.66
CA LEU A 28 -5.69 -8.28 3.38
C LEU A 28 -7.13 -8.20 2.85
N PHE A 29 -8.12 -8.84 3.50
CA PHE A 29 -9.54 -8.66 3.16
C PHE A 29 -10.21 -7.58 4.01
N ASN A 30 -9.48 -6.99 4.97
CA ASN A 30 -10.04 -6.02 5.90
C ASN A 30 -10.07 -4.62 5.28
N ARG A 31 -11.26 -4.20 4.83
CA ARG A 31 -11.50 -2.85 4.30
C ARG A 31 -10.97 -1.73 5.20
N HIS A 32 -11.06 -1.88 6.53
CA HIS A 32 -10.57 -0.84 7.46
C HIS A 32 -9.06 -0.62 7.35
N LEU A 33 -8.29 -1.66 7.03
CA LEU A 33 -6.84 -1.52 6.82
C LEU A 33 -6.54 -0.71 5.54
N TYR A 34 -7.33 -0.88 4.49
CA TYR A 34 -7.19 -0.08 3.27
C TYR A 34 -7.53 1.39 3.49
N LEU A 35 -8.61 1.68 4.23
CA LEU A 35 -8.99 3.06 4.55
C LEU A 35 -7.92 3.76 5.39
N LEU A 36 -7.38 3.07 6.40
CA LEU A 36 -6.29 3.60 7.20
C LEU A 36 -5.00 3.78 6.37
N ALA A 37 -4.69 2.84 5.49
CA ALA A 37 -3.54 2.93 4.60
C ALA A 37 -3.68 4.10 3.63
N TYR A 38 -4.85 4.30 3.04
CA TYR A 38 -5.16 5.44 2.19
C TYR A 38 -4.89 6.77 2.91
N GLY A 39 -5.42 6.95 4.12
CA GLY A 39 -5.17 8.16 4.91
C GLY A 39 -3.70 8.38 5.29
N ARG A 40 -2.87 7.33 5.32
CA ARG A 40 -1.42 7.46 5.51
C ARG A 40 -0.70 7.82 4.20
N ILE A 41 -1.03 7.13 3.10
CA ILE A 41 -0.37 7.32 1.80
C ILE A 41 -0.71 8.68 1.20
N TYR A 42 -1.96 9.13 1.30
CA TYR A 42 -2.42 10.42 0.77
C TYR A 42 -1.63 11.61 1.34
N ARG A 43 -1.12 11.50 2.57
CA ARG A 43 -0.33 12.56 3.23
C ARG A 43 1.12 12.63 2.76
N ASN A 44 1.60 11.64 2.01
CA ASN A 44 3.00 11.60 1.59
C ASN A 44 3.28 12.66 0.52
N ALA A 45 4.44 13.32 0.62
CA ALA A 45 4.97 14.12 -0.47
C ALA A 45 5.22 13.21 -1.69
N GLY A 46 4.44 13.42 -2.75
CA GLY A 46 4.45 12.59 -3.95
C GLY A 46 3.24 11.66 -4.11
N ALA A 47 2.24 11.72 -3.23
CA ALA A 47 0.97 10.98 -3.37
C ALA A 47 0.26 11.21 -4.72
N THR A 48 0.40 12.41 -5.29
CA THR A 48 -0.14 12.79 -6.60
C THR A 48 0.82 12.50 -7.76
N THR A 49 1.96 11.85 -7.51
CA THR A 49 2.89 11.46 -8.58
C THR A 49 2.35 10.22 -9.29
N PRO A 50 2.11 10.28 -10.60
CA PRO A 50 1.53 9.13 -11.31
C PRO A 50 2.46 7.91 -11.30
N GLY A 51 1.88 6.75 -11.05
CA GLY A 51 2.53 5.46 -11.19
C GLY A 51 2.75 5.04 -12.65
N PRO A 52 3.21 3.81 -12.90
CA PRO A 52 3.31 3.22 -14.24
C PRO A 52 2.01 3.29 -15.07
N ASP A 53 0.86 3.13 -14.42
CA ASP A 53 -0.47 3.16 -15.04
C ASP A 53 -1.10 4.55 -15.08
N LYS A 54 -0.32 5.59 -14.78
CA LYS A 54 -0.73 7.00 -14.75
C LYS A 54 -1.80 7.32 -13.68
N GLU A 55 -2.06 6.40 -12.76
CA GLU A 55 -2.99 6.64 -11.65
C GLU A 55 -2.28 7.26 -10.45
N THR A 56 -3.03 8.04 -9.66
CA THR A 56 -2.61 8.69 -8.42
C THR A 56 -3.47 8.19 -7.25
N VAL A 57 -3.15 8.63 -6.03
CA VAL A 57 -3.98 8.35 -4.85
C VAL A 57 -5.41 8.87 -5.01
N ASP A 58 -5.65 9.91 -5.83
CA ASP A 58 -6.98 10.48 -6.04
C ASP A 58 -7.96 9.51 -6.73
N GLY A 59 -7.42 8.56 -7.51
CA GLY A 59 -8.23 7.50 -8.15
C GLY A 59 -8.69 6.40 -7.21
N MET A 60 -8.37 6.48 -5.91
CA MET A 60 -8.78 5.46 -4.95
C MET A 60 -10.26 5.63 -4.57
N SER A 61 -11.02 4.53 -4.66
CA SER A 61 -12.43 4.48 -4.27
C SER A 61 -12.73 3.23 -3.44
N LEU A 62 -13.88 3.22 -2.76
CA LEU A 62 -14.36 2.03 -2.06
C LEU A 62 -14.54 0.84 -3.02
N GLU A 63 -15.09 1.09 -4.20
CA GLU A 63 -15.27 0.06 -5.24
C GLU A 63 -13.93 -0.57 -5.65
N ARG A 64 -12.89 0.26 -5.79
CA ARG A 64 -11.55 -0.21 -6.10
C ARG A 64 -10.98 -1.06 -4.96
N ILE A 65 -11.15 -0.64 -3.71
CA ILE A 65 -10.74 -1.44 -2.53
C ILE A 65 -11.41 -2.82 -2.58
N GLU A 66 -12.71 -2.87 -2.83
CA GLU A 66 -13.44 -4.15 -2.90
C GLU A 66 -12.97 -5.01 -4.08
N LYS A 67 -12.70 -4.42 -5.25
CA LYS A 67 -12.11 -5.14 -6.40
C LYS A 67 -10.77 -5.77 -6.04
N ILE A 68 -9.90 -5.03 -5.35
CA ILE A 68 -8.60 -5.52 -4.88
C ILE A 68 -8.78 -6.69 -3.90
N ILE A 69 -9.66 -6.52 -2.91
CA ILE A 69 -9.95 -7.57 -1.92
C ILE A 69 -10.48 -8.83 -2.62
N ASN A 70 -11.35 -8.70 -3.61
CA ASN A 70 -11.89 -9.84 -4.35
C ASN A 70 -10.81 -10.56 -5.17
N LEU A 71 -9.93 -9.81 -5.83
CA LEU A 71 -8.77 -10.39 -6.52
C LEU A 71 -7.86 -11.15 -5.54
N LEU A 72 -7.58 -10.58 -4.37
CA LEU A 72 -6.78 -11.22 -3.32
C LEU A 72 -7.47 -12.47 -2.75
N LYS A 73 -8.79 -12.44 -2.52
CA LYS A 73 -9.55 -13.62 -2.08
C LYS A 73 -9.47 -14.78 -3.08
N SER A 74 -9.47 -14.45 -4.37
CA SER A 74 -9.32 -15.43 -5.45
C SER A 74 -7.85 -15.75 -5.80
N GLU A 75 -6.89 -15.16 -5.09
CA GLU A 75 -5.45 -15.28 -5.35
C GLU A 75 -5.01 -14.89 -6.77
N ARG A 76 -5.80 -14.03 -7.43
CA ARG A 76 -5.56 -13.54 -8.81
C ARG A 76 -4.97 -12.14 -8.87
N TYR A 77 -4.64 -11.56 -7.72
CA TYR A 77 -4.03 -10.24 -7.67
C TYR A 77 -2.60 -10.29 -8.24
N VAL A 78 -2.34 -9.48 -9.27
CA VAL A 78 -1.01 -9.37 -9.90
C VAL A 78 -0.39 -8.03 -9.50
N TRP A 79 0.78 -8.09 -8.87
CA TRP A 79 1.53 -6.89 -8.49
C TRP A 79 2.17 -6.28 -9.74
N LYS A 80 1.91 -4.99 -9.98
CA LYS A 80 2.50 -4.24 -11.10
C LYS A 80 3.95 -3.82 -10.78
N PRO A 81 4.86 -3.81 -11.78
CA PRO A 81 6.23 -3.36 -11.58
C PRO A 81 6.29 -1.85 -11.31
N ALA A 82 7.26 -1.41 -10.50
CA ALA A 82 7.46 0.02 -10.22
C ALA A 82 8.06 0.78 -11.42
N ARG A 83 7.66 2.04 -11.60
CA ARG A 83 8.21 2.94 -12.63
C ARG A 83 9.52 3.53 -12.14
N ARG A 84 10.60 3.36 -12.90
CA ARG A 84 11.90 3.97 -12.55
C ARG A 84 11.99 5.41 -13.04
N VAL A 85 12.44 6.31 -12.15
CA VAL A 85 12.75 7.71 -12.47
C VAL A 85 14.08 8.09 -11.83
N CYS A 86 14.97 8.74 -12.58
CA CYS A 86 16.23 9.25 -12.06
C CYS A 86 16.08 10.75 -11.75
N ILE A 87 16.00 11.10 -10.47
CA ILE A 87 15.90 12.50 -10.03
C ILE A 87 17.27 13.07 -9.69
N GLU A 88 17.44 14.38 -9.83
CA GLU A 88 18.69 15.04 -9.48
C GLU A 88 18.89 15.10 -7.97
N LYS A 89 20.14 14.98 -7.52
CA LYS A 89 20.50 15.22 -6.12
C LYS A 89 20.83 16.69 -5.95
N LYS A 90 20.39 17.28 -4.84
CA LYS A 90 20.73 18.65 -4.47
C LYS A 90 22.26 18.83 -4.49
N HIS A 91 22.74 19.84 -5.21
CA HIS A 91 24.17 20.19 -5.34
C HIS A 91 25.08 19.05 -5.86
N SER A 92 24.59 18.16 -6.72
CA SER A 92 25.42 17.09 -7.30
C SER A 92 25.06 16.83 -8.75
N THR A 93 26.07 16.46 -9.56
CA THR A 93 25.89 15.99 -10.94
C THR A 93 25.36 14.55 -11.01
N LYS A 94 25.28 13.83 -9.87
CA LYS A 94 24.79 12.45 -9.80
C LYS A 94 23.27 12.40 -9.63
N LYS A 95 22.62 11.47 -10.32
CA LYS A 95 21.18 11.19 -10.17
C LYS A 95 20.90 10.12 -9.12
N ARG A 96 19.71 10.17 -8.50
CA ARG A 96 19.16 9.17 -7.58
C ARG A 96 18.07 8.39 -8.32
N PRO A 97 18.22 7.06 -8.53
CA PRO A 97 17.14 6.25 -9.03
C PRO A 97 16.05 6.10 -7.96
N LEU A 98 14.80 6.33 -8.34
CA LEU A 98 13.61 6.07 -7.55
C LEU A 98 12.72 5.07 -8.29
N GLY A 99 12.09 4.18 -7.54
CA GLY A 99 11.00 3.33 -8.01
C GLY A 99 9.68 3.89 -7.49
N ILE A 100 8.82 4.34 -8.40
CA ILE A 100 7.49 4.84 -8.09
C ILE A 100 6.50 3.67 -8.29
N PRO A 101 5.92 3.11 -7.21
CA PRO A 101 4.98 2.00 -7.32
C PRO A 101 3.65 2.49 -7.91
N THR A 102 2.79 1.53 -8.29
CA THR A 102 1.39 1.85 -8.56
C THR A 102 0.66 2.14 -7.26
N VAL A 103 -0.30 3.06 -7.34
CA VAL A 103 -1.21 3.35 -6.22
C VAL A 103 -2.45 2.43 -6.27
N SER A 104 -2.48 1.58 -7.30
CA SER A 104 -3.64 0.89 -7.82
C SER A 104 -3.26 -0.53 -8.25
N ALA A 105 -4.32 -1.33 -8.45
CA ALA A 105 -4.25 -2.71 -8.92
C ALA A 105 -4.34 -2.79 -10.43
#